data_AF-A0A7X2PP07-F1
#
_entry.id   AF-A0A7X2PP07-F1
#
_cell.length_a   1.000
_cell.length_b   1.000
_cell.length_c   1.000
_cell.angle_alpha   90.00
_cell.angle_beta   90.00
_cell.angle_gamma   90.00
#
_symmetry.space_group_name_H-M   'P 1'
#
loop_
_entity.id
_entity.type
_entity.pdbx_description
1 polymer ?
#
loop_
_entity_poly.entity_id
_entity_poly.type
_entity_poly.pdbx_seq_one_letter_code
_entity_poly.pdbx_strand_id
1 'polypeptide(L)'
;MRNGVVVYMMSKSKICVLTLTVAVAMMSLSGCRKKKYENPIGKDTQQPDKVLFDKAVADIERGRYEVARLTLNTLINTYDTSEFLAKAKLAIADSWMRESGSHGLAQAEAEYKDFILFYPTMEESAEAQEKVCTIHLRQMEKPDRDNKHAFRAEEECRQLLVQWPNSKFAPRVQQLLRSIQEVEAEGEMRTARFYVQKGSNPAAANRLQGIADQFPLYSAADEALFLLGGSYDKMGTRFKPQSVKSYQRLMKDYPLSSWVDPAKKRLKEMEADLPEADPVAVARMKYETENRTKTGMMHDVLSIFSKAPDMTMAAKSGSPSMASARPTIPVSVPVPAGVAGGVSDVGGTVITGTSDLDRKPDARQSVENQAAAAAAAATAEAAKTEAAPAAGPLVTDAAQQALPSNRQPVPAVKGKK
;
A
#
# COMPACT_ATOMS: atom_id res chain seq x y z
N MET A 1 33.51 -36.63 -48.40
CA MET A 1 33.51 -38.12 -48.36
C MET A 1 32.56 -38.57 -47.26
N ARG A 2 31.83 -39.67 -47.50
CA ARG A 2 30.50 -39.99 -46.98
C ARG A 2 30.45 -40.38 -45.49
N ASN A 3 29.39 -39.90 -44.82
CA ASN A 3 28.87 -40.35 -43.54
C ASN A 3 28.34 -41.78 -43.62
N GLY A 4 28.74 -42.66 -42.69
CA GLY A 4 28.19 -44.00 -42.52
C GLY A 4 27.13 -44.01 -41.41
N VAL A 5 25.85 -44.00 -41.80
CA VAL A 5 24.73 -44.30 -40.90
C VAL A 5 24.52 -45.81 -40.90
N VAL A 6 24.67 -46.43 -39.73
CA VAL A 6 24.36 -47.84 -39.51
C VAL A 6 22.83 -48.02 -39.55
N VAL A 7 22.32 -48.54 -40.66
CA VAL A 7 20.92 -48.90 -40.82
C VAL A 7 20.71 -50.30 -40.22
N TYR A 8 20.06 -50.37 -39.05
CA TYR A 8 19.58 -51.63 -38.48
C TYR A 8 18.45 -52.17 -39.40
N MET A 9 18.74 -53.22 -40.17
CA MET A 9 17.73 -53.97 -40.93
C MET A 9 16.80 -54.70 -39.95
N MET A 10 15.72 -54.05 -39.53
CA MET A 10 14.61 -54.73 -38.86
C MET A 10 13.77 -55.47 -39.91
N SER A 11 13.67 -56.79 -39.75
CA SER A 11 12.89 -57.70 -40.60
C SER A 11 11.46 -57.20 -40.81
N LYS A 12 10.95 -57.31 -42.06
CA LYS A 12 9.61 -56.87 -42.50
C LYS A 12 8.47 -57.40 -41.61
N SER A 13 8.66 -58.54 -40.95
CA SER A 13 7.68 -59.10 -40.01
C SER A 13 7.58 -58.28 -38.71
N LYS A 14 8.68 -57.71 -38.21
CA LYS A 14 8.69 -56.89 -36.98
C LYS A 14 8.11 -55.49 -37.21
N ILE A 15 8.24 -54.96 -38.43
CA ILE A 15 7.63 -53.67 -38.81
C ILE A 15 6.10 -53.81 -38.92
N CYS A 16 5.59 -54.90 -39.50
CA CYS A 16 4.14 -55.17 -39.54
C CYS A 16 3.53 -55.39 -38.14
N VAL A 17 4.22 -56.09 -37.24
CA VAL A 17 3.74 -56.28 -35.86
C VAL A 17 3.76 -54.95 -35.08
N LEU A 18 4.75 -54.09 -35.32
CA LEU A 18 4.85 -52.79 -34.65
C LEU A 18 3.82 -51.78 -35.20
N THR A 19 3.50 -51.79 -36.49
CA THR A 19 2.45 -50.92 -37.05
C THR A 19 1.05 -51.41 -36.65
N LEU A 20 0.82 -52.72 -36.55
CA LEU A 20 -0.47 -53.27 -36.11
C LEU A 20 -0.72 -53.03 -34.62
N THR A 21 0.31 -53.09 -33.78
CA THR A 21 0.20 -52.77 -32.34
C THR A 21 -0.03 -51.28 -32.09
N VAL A 22 0.58 -50.38 -32.85
CA VAL A 22 0.32 -48.93 -32.77
C VAL A 22 -1.09 -48.57 -33.28
N ALA A 23 -1.58 -49.25 -34.33
CA ALA A 23 -2.93 -49.03 -34.84
C ALA A 23 -4.03 -49.51 -33.85
N VAL A 24 -3.81 -50.65 -33.18
CA VAL A 24 -4.71 -51.15 -32.12
C VAL A 24 -4.64 -50.28 -30.85
N ALA A 25 -3.47 -49.71 -30.54
CA ALA A 25 -3.31 -48.74 -29.46
C ALA A 25 -4.01 -47.39 -29.76
N MET A 26 -4.04 -46.92 -31.01
CA MET A 26 -4.80 -45.70 -31.38
C MET A 26 -6.31 -45.92 -31.41
N MET A 27 -6.80 -47.11 -31.77
CA MET A 27 -8.24 -47.41 -31.75
C MET A 27 -8.81 -47.65 -30.34
N SER A 28 -7.96 -47.87 -29.33
CA SER A 28 -8.37 -48.05 -27.94
C SER A 28 -8.48 -46.75 -27.13
N LEU A 29 -8.11 -45.58 -27.69
CA LEU A 29 -8.28 -44.28 -27.04
C LEU A 29 -9.57 -43.52 -27.43
N SER A 30 -10.40 -44.03 -28.34
CA SER A 30 -11.69 -43.41 -28.71
C SER A 30 -12.91 -43.97 -27.94
N GLY A 31 -12.66 -44.58 -26.78
CA GLY A 31 -13.67 -45.25 -25.95
C GLY A 31 -14.07 -44.53 -24.66
N CYS A 32 -14.14 -43.20 -24.61
CA CYS A 32 -14.73 -42.50 -23.46
C CYS A 32 -16.26 -42.46 -23.57
N ARG A 33 -16.92 -43.59 -23.30
CA ARG A 33 -18.37 -43.62 -23.04
C ARG A 33 -18.58 -43.06 -21.63
N LYS A 34 -18.89 -41.77 -21.51
CA LYS A 34 -19.30 -41.14 -20.23
C LYS A 34 -20.45 -41.95 -19.64
N LYS A 35 -20.23 -42.57 -18.47
CA LYS A 35 -21.33 -43.09 -17.66
C LYS A 35 -22.23 -41.90 -17.31
N LYS A 36 -23.51 -41.97 -17.68
CA LYS A 36 -24.51 -41.08 -17.09
C LYS A 36 -24.55 -41.40 -15.59
N TYR A 37 -24.38 -40.36 -14.78
CA TYR A 37 -24.54 -40.43 -13.34
C TYR A 37 -26.04 -40.64 -13.06
N GLU A 38 -26.36 -41.80 -12.50
CA GLU A 38 -27.70 -42.18 -12.11
C GLU A 38 -27.84 -41.83 -10.63
N ASN A 39 -28.63 -40.79 -10.35
CA ASN A 39 -28.94 -40.32 -9.00
C ASN A 39 -30.08 -41.19 -8.43
N PRO A 40 -29.85 -42.07 -7.45
CA PRO A 40 -30.89 -42.92 -6.92
C PRO A 40 -31.52 -42.26 -5.69
N ILE A 41 -32.01 -41.02 -5.80
CA ILE A 41 -32.94 -40.43 -4.83
C ILE A 41 -33.88 -39.51 -5.59
N GLY A 42 -35.17 -39.85 -5.57
CA GLY A 42 -36.23 -39.19 -6.30
C GLY A 42 -36.48 -37.74 -5.87
N LYS A 43 -37.19 -37.05 -6.77
CA LYS A 43 -37.61 -35.64 -6.79
C LYS A 43 -36.58 -34.68 -7.39
N ASP A 44 -36.69 -34.61 -8.70
CA ASP A 44 -36.23 -33.59 -9.64
C ASP A 44 -36.80 -32.20 -9.26
N THR A 45 -36.38 -31.65 -8.13
CA THR A 45 -36.38 -30.20 -7.90
C THR A 45 -34.98 -29.70 -8.17
N GLN A 46 -34.62 -29.63 -9.46
CA GLN A 46 -33.56 -28.73 -9.90
C GLN A 46 -34.00 -27.33 -9.50
N GLN A 47 -33.46 -26.79 -8.41
CA GLN A 47 -33.69 -25.39 -8.11
C GLN A 47 -33.09 -24.60 -9.30
N PRO A 48 -33.92 -23.86 -10.04
CA PRO A 48 -33.51 -23.27 -11.32
C PRO A 48 -32.38 -22.23 -11.15
N ASP A 49 -32.28 -21.61 -9.97
CA ASP A 49 -31.20 -20.72 -9.56
C ASP A 49 -29.83 -21.41 -9.55
N LYS A 50 -29.69 -22.61 -8.98
CA LYS A 50 -28.43 -23.37 -8.98
C LYS A 50 -27.99 -23.72 -10.40
N VAL A 51 -28.94 -24.11 -11.26
CA VAL A 51 -28.64 -24.44 -12.66
C VAL A 51 -28.13 -23.20 -13.41
N LEU A 52 -28.73 -22.03 -13.18
CA LEU A 52 -28.26 -20.76 -13.75
C LEU A 52 -26.86 -20.40 -13.24
N PHE A 53 -26.62 -20.54 -11.93
CA PHE A 53 -25.31 -20.27 -11.33
C PHE A 53 -24.22 -21.18 -11.91
N ASP A 54 -24.43 -22.50 -11.88
CA ASP A 54 -23.47 -23.49 -12.37
C ASP A 54 -23.18 -23.28 -13.87
N LYS A 55 -24.20 -22.95 -14.66
CA LYS A 55 -24.05 -22.61 -16.07
C LYS A 55 -23.19 -21.37 -16.26
N ALA A 56 -23.45 -20.30 -15.50
CA ALA A 56 -22.69 -19.07 -15.59
C ALA A 56 -21.22 -19.27 -15.19
N VAL A 57 -20.95 -20.00 -14.11
CA VAL A 57 -19.58 -20.34 -13.70
C VAL A 57 -18.85 -21.10 -14.82
N ALA A 58 -19.50 -22.08 -15.43
CA ALA A 58 -18.93 -22.81 -16.56
C ALA A 58 -18.71 -21.91 -17.79
N ASP A 59 -19.47 -20.83 -17.95
CA ASP A 59 -19.24 -19.83 -18.99
C ASP A 59 -18.06 -18.90 -18.66
N ILE A 60 -17.88 -18.50 -17.40
CA ILE A 60 -16.69 -17.75 -16.93
C ILE A 60 -15.43 -18.58 -17.18
N GLU A 61 -15.43 -19.87 -16.86
CA GLU A 61 -14.29 -20.76 -17.06
C GLU A 61 -13.91 -20.91 -18.55
N ARG A 62 -14.88 -20.77 -19.45
CA ARG A 62 -14.66 -20.81 -20.90
C ARG A 62 -14.31 -19.44 -21.49
N GLY A 63 -14.18 -18.40 -20.67
CA GLY A 63 -13.91 -17.03 -21.10
C GLY A 63 -15.12 -16.30 -21.70
N ARG A 64 -16.33 -16.84 -21.57
CA ARG A 64 -17.58 -16.24 -22.06
C ARG A 64 -18.17 -15.30 -21.00
N TYR A 65 -17.43 -14.26 -20.64
CA TYR A 65 -17.77 -13.37 -19.52
C TYR A 65 -19.10 -12.63 -19.71
N GLU A 66 -19.40 -12.15 -20.92
CA GLU A 66 -20.69 -11.46 -21.20
C GLU A 66 -21.89 -12.38 -20.97
N VAL A 67 -21.87 -13.59 -21.54
CA VAL A 67 -22.95 -14.58 -21.40
C VAL A 67 -23.10 -15.00 -19.95
N ALA A 68 -21.99 -15.19 -19.23
CA ALA A 68 -22.02 -15.49 -17.81
C ALA A 68 -22.69 -14.38 -17.00
N ARG A 69 -22.30 -13.12 -17.20
CA ARG A 69 -22.90 -11.97 -16.49
C ARG A 69 -24.38 -11.81 -16.78
N LEU A 70 -24.81 -11.99 -18.03
CA LEU A 70 -26.24 -11.99 -18.38
C LEU A 70 -27.00 -13.10 -17.64
N THR A 71 -26.41 -14.30 -17.54
CA THR A 71 -27.01 -15.43 -16.82
C THR A 71 -27.07 -15.17 -15.31
N LEU A 72 -26.02 -14.59 -14.73
CA LEU A 72 -25.97 -14.22 -13.30
C LEU A 72 -26.96 -13.09 -12.96
N ASN A 73 -27.08 -12.07 -13.82
CA ASN A 73 -28.08 -11.02 -13.67
C ASN A 73 -29.51 -11.57 -13.78
N THR A 74 -29.73 -12.55 -14.66
CA THR A 74 -31.01 -13.25 -14.74
C THR A 74 -31.31 -13.97 -13.42
N LEU A 75 -30.33 -14.65 -12.82
CA LEU A 75 -30.47 -15.27 -11.50
C LEU A 75 -30.84 -14.23 -10.44
N ILE A 76 -30.10 -13.13 -10.34
CA ILE A 76 -30.32 -12.08 -9.33
C ILE A 76 -31.71 -11.45 -9.47
N ASN A 77 -32.17 -11.20 -10.70
CA ASN A 77 -33.45 -10.53 -10.94
C ASN A 77 -34.65 -11.47 -10.80
N THR A 78 -34.46 -12.77 -11.03
CA THR A 78 -35.56 -13.76 -11.00
C THR A 78 -35.72 -14.40 -9.61
N TYR A 79 -34.61 -14.53 -8.86
CA TYR A 79 -34.55 -15.23 -7.59
C TYR A 79 -33.88 -14.38 -6.50
N ASP A 80 -34.61 -13.40 -5.99
CA ASP A 80 -34.15 -12.46 -4.95
C ASP A 80 -33.90 -13.12 -3.58
N THR A 81 -34.56 -14.24 -3.28
CA THR A 81 -34.35 -15.02 -2.06
C THR A 81 -33.39 -16.22 -2.23
N SER A 82 -32.66 -16.31 -3.34
CA SER A 82 -31.76 -17.43 -3.59
C SER A 82 -30.53 -17.39 -2.67
N GLU A 83 -30.10 -18.57 -2.19
CA GLU A 83 -28.85 -18.73 -1.45
C GLU A 83 -27.61 -18.40 -2.32
N PHE A 84 -27.76 -18.42 -3.64
CA PHE A 84 -26.69 -18.13 -4.60
C PHE A 84 -26.56 -16.64 -4.93
N LEU A 85 -27.41 -15.75 -4.41
CA LEU A 85 -27.42 -14.33 -4.80
C LEU A 85 -26.08 -13.65 -4.49
N ALA A 86 -25.57 -13.84 -3.28
CA ALA A 86 -24.26 -13.37 -2.85
C ALA A 86 -23.14 -13.90 -3.76
N LYS A 87 -23.12 -15.23 -3.99
CA LYS A 87 -22.13 -15.89 -4.86
C LYS A 87 -22.23 -15.40 -6.30
N ALA A 88 -23.43 -15.12 -6.80
CA ALA A 88 -23.66 -14.60 -8.14
C ALA A 88 -23.10 -13.19 -8.30
N LYS A 89 -23.34 -12.29 -7.33
CA LYS A 89 -22.74 -10.94 -7.33
C LYS A 89 -21.21 -11.00 -7.29
N LEU A 90 -20.64 -11.84 -6.44
CA LEU A 90 -19.18 -12.02 -6.40
C LEU A 90 -18.64 -12.59 -7.73
N ALA A 91 -19.33 -13.55 -8.32
CA ALA A 91 -18.96 -14.13 -9.62
C ALA A 91 -19.03 -13.13 -10.78
N ILE A 92 -19.95 -12.15 -10.74
CA ILE A 92 -19.97 -11.02 -11.69
C ILE A 92 -18.69 -10.20 -11.55
N ALA A 93 -18.33 -9.80 -10.33
CA ALA A 93 -17.09 -9.05 -10.08
C ALA A 93 -15.84 -9.83 -10.52
N ASP A 94 -15.77 -11.13 -10.23
CA ASP A 94 -14.71 -12.02 -10.68
C ASP A 94 -14.63 -12.13 -12.21
N SER A 95 -15.77 -12.17 -12.90
CA SER A 95 -15.81 -12.22 -14.36
C SER A 95 -15.18 -10.96 -14.99
N TRP A 96 -15.49 -9.77 -14.45
CA TRP A 96 -14.90 -8.51 -14.88
C TRP A 96 -13.39 -8.46 -14.61
N MET A 97 -12.96 -8.95 -13.42
CA MET A 97 -11.54 -9.00 -13.06
C MET A 97 -10.74 -9.95 -13.95
N ARG A 98 -11.35 -11.06 -14.38
CA ARG A 98 -10.75 -12.06 -15.29
C ARG A 98 -10.74 -11.61 -16.74
N GLU A 99 -11.76 -10.88 -17.19
CA GLU A 99 -11.77 -10.23 -18.49
C GLU A 99 -10.59 -9.25 -18.62
N SER A 100 -10.19 -8.63 -17.50
CA SER A 100 -9.06 -7.72 -17.40
C SER A 100 -9.25 -6.47 -18.28
N GLY A 101 -8.18 -5.72 -18.53
CA GLY A 101 -8.24 -4.43 -19.22
C GLY A 101 -8.77 -3.30 -18.33
N SER A 102 -8.59 -2.05 -18.79
CA SER A 102 -8.97 -0.87 -18.01
C SER A 102 -10.47 -0.83 -17.70
N HIS A 103 -11.32 -1.13 -18.70
CA HIS A 103 -12.76 -1.19 -18.52
C HIS A 103 -13.16 -2.31 -17.56
N GLY A 104 -12.64 -3.53 -17.76
CA GLY A 104 -13.00 -4.67 -16.92
C GLY A 104 -12.55 -4.49 -15.47
N LEU A 105 -11.37 -3.93 -15.23
CA LEU A 105 -10.91 -3.62 -13.88
C LEU A 105 -11.75 -2.53 -13.19
N ALA A 106 -12.18 -1.50 -13.93
CA ALA A 106 -13.05 -0.46 -13.38
C ALA A 106 -14.44 -0.99 -13.02
N GLN A 107 -15.02 -1.84 -13.86
CA GLN A 107 -16.29 -2.52 -13.56
C GLN A 107 -16.14 -3.50 -12.38
N ALA A 108 -15.04 -4.26 -12.34
CA ALA A 108 -14.76 -5.15 -11.22
C ALA A 108 -14.67 -4.39 -9.89
N GLU A 109 -14.01 -3.24 -9.87
CA GLU A 109 -13.91 -2.38 -8.67
C GLU A 109 -15.29 -2.00 -8.14
N ALA A 110 -16.18 -1.54 -9.04
CA ALA A 110 -17.55 -1.19 -8.67
C ALA A 110 -18.34 -2.39 -8.12
N GLU A 111 -18.29 -3.52 -8.80
CA GLU A 111 -19.03 -4.73 -8.40
C GLU A 111 -18.51 -5.33 -7.09
N TYR A 112 -17.20 -5.27 -6.81
CA TYR A 112 -16.67 -5.66 -5.50
C TYR A 112 -17.10 -4.71 -4.39
N LYS A 113 -17.08 -3.40 -4.63
CA LYS A 113 -17.56 -2.41 -3.66
C LYS A 113 -19.05 -2.57 -3.38
N ASP A 114 -19.85 -2.86 -4.40
CA ASP A 114 -21.27 -3.19 -4.27
C ASP A 114 -21.46 -4.45 -3.43
N PHE A 115 -20.69 -5.51 -3.69
CA PHE A 115 -20.75 -6.73 -2.89
C PHE A 115 -20.47 -6.46 -1.39
N ILE A 116 -19.43 -5.67 -1.10
CA ILE A 116 -19.09 -5.27 0.28
C ILE A 116 -20.24 -4.48 0.92
N LEU A 117 -20.87 -3.58 0.17
CA LEU A 117 -21.98 -2.76 0.64
C LEU A 117 -23.23 -3.60 0.94
N PHE A 118 -23.56 -4.56 0.09
CA PHE A 118 -24.74 -5.42 0.27
C PHE A 118 -24.50 -6.55 1.29
N TYR A 119 -23.26 -7.01 1.47
CA TYR A 119 -22.94 -8.16 2.32
C TYR A 119 -21.75 -7.94 3.27
N PRO A 120 -21.73 -6.89 4.10
CA PRO A 120 -20.55 -6.51 4.87
C PRO A 120 -20.09 -7.57 5.90
N THR A 121 -20.98 -8.46 6.34
CA THR A 121 -20.70 -9.46 7.37
C THR A 121 -20.17 -10.78 6.83
N MET A 122 -20.14 -10.98 5.51
CA MET A 122 -19.65 -12.22 4.91
C MET A 122 -18.11 -12.25 4.88
N GLU A 123 -17.52 -13.44 4.99
CA GLU A 123 -16.06 -13.60 4.95
C GLU A 123 -15.49 -13.17 3.58
N GLU A 124 -16.27 -13.41 2.53
CA GLU A 124 -15.98 -13.04 1.16
C GLU A 124 -15.86 -11.52 0.97
N SER A 125 -16.37 -10.69 1.88
CA SER A 125 -16.24 -9.23 1.79
C SER A 125 -14.81 -8.78 2.04
N ALA A 126 -14.09 -9.47 2.93
CA ALA A 126 -12.66 -9.26 3.08
C ALA A 126 -11.88 -9.70 1.82
N GLU A 127 -12.34 -10.74 1.12
CA GLU A 127 -11.75 -11.15 -0.17
C GLU A 127 -12.02 -10.08 -1.24
N ALA A 128 -13.24 -9.58 -1.35
CA ALA A 128 -13.62 -8.53 -2.28
C ALA A 128 -12.76 -7.27 -2.09
N GLN A 129 -12.54 -6.84 -0.84
CA GLN A 129 -11.67 -5.69 -0.55
C GLN A 129 -10.20 -5.96 -0.94
N GLU A 130 -9.70 -7.18 -0.73
CA GLU A 130 -8.34 -7.55 -1.17
C GLU A 130 -8.21 -7.49 -2.70
N LYS A 131 -9.26 -7.91 -3.41
CA LYS A 131 -9.33 -7.82 -4.88
C LYS A 131 -9.39 -6.37 -5.35
N VAL A 132 -10.12 -5.48 -4.66
CA VAL A 132 -10.11 -4.03 -4.93
C VAL A 132 -8.69 -3.45 -4.79
N CYS A 133 -7.98 -3.76 -3.70
CA CYS A 133 -6.58 -3.32 -3.58
C CYS A 133 -5.71 -3.88 -4.74
N THR A 134 -5.88 -5.16 -5.07
CA THR A 134 -5.14 -5.80 -6.17
C THR A 134 -5.46 -5.19 -7.54
N ILE A 135 -6.69 -4.72 -7.77
CA ILE A 135 -7.08 -4.04 -9.01
C ILE A 135 -6.25 -2.77 -9.21
N HIS A 136 -6.05 -1.98 -8.16
CA HIS A 136 -5.20 -0.79 -8.23
C HIS A 136 -3.72 -1.14 -8.31
N LEU A 137 -3.25 -2.16 -7.59
CA LEU A 137 -1.88 -2.66 -7.70
C LEU A 137 -1.53 -3.07 -9.14
N ARG A 138 -2.44 -3.72 -9.87
CA ARG A 138 -2.25 -4.08 -11.30
C ARG A 138 -2.19 -2.87 -12.22
N GLN A 139 -2.80 -1.76 -11.82
CA GLN A 139 -2.82 -0.50 -12.58
C GLN A 139 -1.72 0.46 -12.14
N MET A 140 -0.99 0.14 -11.07
CA MET A 140 0.16 0.94 -10.64
C MET A 140 1.21 1.00 -11.75
N GLU A 141 1.68 2.21 -11.97
CA GLU A 141 2.79 2.47 -12.88
C GLU A 141 4.11 2.50 -12.09
N LYS A 142 5.20 2.72 -12.81
CA LYS A 142 6.52 2.87 -12.20
C LYS A 142 6.60 4.11 -11.30
N PRO A 143 7.55 4.18 -10.35
CA PRO A 143 7.70 5.31 -9.44
C PRO A 143 7.95 6.68 -10.12
N ASP A 144 8.39 6.69 -11.38
CA ASP A 144 8.60 7.89 -12.20
C ASP A 144 7.33 8.40 -12.93
N ARG A 145 6.22 7.67 -12.83
CA ARG A 145 4.96 7.95 -13.53
C ARG A 145 3.85 8.36 -12.56
N ASP A 146 2.63 8.55 -13.07
CA ASP A 146 1.47 8.95 -12.27
C ASP A 146 1.18 7.93 -11.16
N ASN A 147 1.15 8.43 -9.94
CA ASN A 147 1.03 7.69 -8.70
C ASN A 147 -0.41 7.63 -8.17
N LYS A 148 -1.40 8.07 -8.95
CA LYS A 148 -2.82 8.00 -8.57
C LYS A 148 -3.28 6.59 -8.18
N HIS A 149 -2.88 5.58 -8.95
CA HIS A 149 -3.23 4.18 -8.64
C HIS A 149 -2.44 3.63 -7.44
N ALA A 150 -1.25 4.18 -7.14
CA ALA A 150 -0.51 3.83 -5.93
C ALA A 150 -1.25 4.30 -4.68
N PHE A 151 -1.65 5.57 -4.63
CA PHE A 151 -2.40 6.13 -3.51
C PHE A 151 -3.74 5.42 -3.28
N ARG A 152 -4.47 5.11 -4.36
CA ARG A 152 -5.70 4.33 -4.25
C ARG A 152 -5.44 2.91 -3.77
N ALA A 153 -4.37 2.25 -4.26
CA ALA A 153 -4.02 0.92 -3.76
C ALA A 153 -3.69 0.96 -2.26
N GLU A 154 -2.94 1.98 -1.80
CA GLU A 154 -2.62 2.17 -0.40
C GLU A 154 -3.89 2.31 0.46
N GLU A 155 -4.81 3.18 0.04
CA GLU A 155 -6.09 3.44 0.72
C GLU A 155 -6.94 2.17 0.83
N GLU A 156 -7.14 1.46 -0.27
CA GLU A 156 -7.99 0.26 -0.32
C GLU A 156 -7.36 -0.91 0.47
N CYS A 157 -6.04 -1.07 0.42
CA CYS A 157 -5.34 -2.06 1.24
C CYS A 157 -5.45 -1.71 2.74
N ARG A 158 -5.34 -0.43 3.10
CA ARG A 158 -5.50 0.01 4.50
C ARG A 158 -6.93 -0.17 4.98
N GLN A 159 -7.91 0.10 4.14
CA GLN A 159 -9.33 -0.12 4.47
C GLN A 159 -9.57 -1.57 4.87
N LEU A 160 -8.96 -2.55 4.18
CA LEU A 160 -9.07 -3.96 4.59
C LEU A 160 -8.51 -4.22 5.98
N LEU A 161 -7.33 -3.68 6.29
CA LEU A 161 -6.69 -3.88 7.59
C LEU A 161 -7.47 -3.20 8.73
N VAL A 162 -8.19 -2.11 8.44
CA VAL A 162 -9.04 -1.41 9.40
C VAL A 162 -10.37 -2.13 9.59
N GLN A 163 -11.04 -2.53 8.51
CA GLN A 163 -12.38 -3.13 8.56
C GLN A 163 -12.33 -4.62 8.92
N TRP A 164 -11.34 -5.37 8.43
CA TRP A 164 -11.17 -6.81 8.65
C TRP A 164 -9.75 -7.17 9.13
N PRO A 165 -9.34 -6.74 10.33
CA PRO A 165 -7.98 -6.96 10.86
C PRO A 165 -7.64 -8.45 11.06
N ASN A 166 -8.63 -9.29 11.34
CA ASN A 166 -8.45 -10.72 11.62
C ASN A 166 -8.74 -11.62 10.40
N SER A 167 -8.86 -11.05 9.20
CA SER A 167 -9.12 -11.84 8.00
C SER A 167 -7.91 -12.69 7.60
N LYS A 168 -8.16 -13.80 6.90
CA LYS A 168 -7.10 -14.64 6.29
C LYS A 168 -6.23 -13.86 5.29
N PHE A 169 -6.75 -12.75 4.76
CA PHE A 169 -6.08 -11.91 3.78
C PHE A 169 -5.21 -10.83 4.42
N ALA A 170 -5.43 -10.48 5.68
CA ALA A 170 -4.72 -9.41 6.37
C ALA A 170 -3.18 -9.53 6.28
N PRO A 171 -2.55 -10.71 6.49
CA PRO A 171 -1.09 -10.83 6.38
C PRO A 171 -0.57 -10.56 4.96
N ARG A 172 -1.30 -11.01 3.94
CA ARG A 172 -0.95 -10.78 2.53
C ARG A 172 -1.09 -9.31 2.17
N VAL A 173 -2.19 -8.68 2.58
CA VAL A 173 -2.48 -7.27 2.36
C VAL A 173 -1.47 -6.37 3.07
N GLN A 174 -1.04 -6.75 4.28
CA GLN A 174 0.02 -6.04 4.99
C GLN A 174 1.34 -6.06 4.21
N GLN A 175 1.68 -7.17 3.56
CA GLN A 175 2.85 -7.24 2.68
C GLN A 175 2.67 -6.41 1.41
N LEU A 176 1.48 -6.45 0.79
CA LEU A 176 1.16 -5.62 -0.38
C LEU A 176 1.28 -4.13 -0.03
N LEU A 177 0.80 -3.72 1.14
CA LEU A 177 0.89 -2.35 1.62
C LEU A 177 2.35 -1.90 1.79
N ARG A 178 3.22 -2.75 2.37
CA ARG A 178 4.67 -2.47 2.42
C ARG A 178 5.28 -2.29 1.03
N SER A 179 4.85 -3.10 0.06
CA SER A 179 5.30 -2.99 -1.34
C SER A 179 4.78 -1.70 -2.00
N ILE A 180 3.51 -1.35 -1.83
CA ILE A 180 2.96 -0.10 -2.39
C ILE A 180 3.72 1.12 -1.84
N GLN A 181 3.95 1.14 -0.53
CA GLN A 181 4.69 2.21 0.16
C GLN A 181 6.15 2.31 -0.30
N GLU A 182 6.79 1.20 -0.65
CA GLU A 182 8.13 1.20 -1.24
C GLU A 182 8.17 1.98 -2.56
N VAL A 183 7.17 1.80 -3.41
CA VAL A 183 7.09 2.46 -4.73
C VAL A 183 6.75 3.93 -4.62
N GLU A 184 5.84 4.30 -3.71
CA GLU A 184 5.55 5.70 -3.44
C GLU A 184 6.78 6.43 -2.90
N ALA A 185 7.47 5.83 -1.94
CA ALA A 185 8.69 6.38 -1.36
C ALA A 185 9.82 6.49 -2.40
N GLU A 186 9.98 5.52 -3.29
CA GLU A 186 10.95 5.56 -4.38
C GLU A 186 10.70 6.72 -5.35
N GLY A 187 9.42 7.01 -5.66
CA GLY A 187 9.05 8.15 -6.51
C GLY A 187 9.43 9.49 -5.87
N GLU A 188 9.12 9.66 -4.59
CA GLU A 188 9.52 10.85 -3.82
C GLU A 188 11.05 10.92 -3.65
N MET A 189 11.73 9.78 -3.49
CA MET A 189 13.19 9.72 -3.34
C MET A 189 13.90 10.14 -4.61
N ARG A 190 13.43 9.74 -5.80
CA ARG A 190 13.96 10.22 -7.09
C ARG A 190 13.83 11.74 -7.23
N THR A 191 12.66 12.27 -6.86
CA THR A 191 12.41 13.72 -6.84
C THR A 191 13.33 14.44 -5.84
N ALA A 192 13.52 13.86 -4.65
CA ALA A 192 14.42 14.40 -3.63
C ALA A 192 15.88 14.41 -4.10
N ARG A 193 16.39 13.30 -4.65
CA ARG A 193 17.74 13.20 -5.21
C ARG A 193 17.97 14.26 -6.29
N PHE A 194 16.99 14.50 -7.16
CA PHE A 194 17.06 15.58 -8.15
C PHE A 194 17.24 16.96 -7.50
N TYR A 195 16.46 17.29 -6.46
CA TYR A 195 16.62 18.58 -5.76
C TYR A 195 17.94 18.70 -4.99
N VAL A 196 18.44 17.60 -4.41
CA VAL A 196 19.77 17.55 -3.78
C VAL A 196 20.86 17.86 -4.81
N GLN A 197 20.81 17.21 -5.98
CA GLN A 197 21.77 17.44 -7.06
C GLN A 197 21.70 18.86 -7.61
N LYS A 198 20.50 19.43 -7.72
CA LYS A 198 20.27 20.83 -8.12
C LYS A 198 20.75 21.84 -7.07
N GLY A 199 20.97 21.42 -5.82
CA GLY A 199 21.34 22.30 -4.71
C GLY A 199 20.16 23.07 -4.09
N SER A 200 18.92 22.68 -4.39
CA SER A 200 17.72 23.28 -3.78
C SER A 200 17.42 22.60 -2.45
N ASN A 201 18.21 22.93 -1.44
CA ASN A 201 18.18 22.25 -0.13
C ASN A 201 16.83 22.36 0.60
N PRO A 202 16.09 23.50 0.61
CA PRO A 202 14.77 23.55 1.26
C PRO A 202 13.73 22.62 0.62
N ALA A 203 13.73 22.51 -0.70
CA ALA A 203 12.83 21.62 -1.43
C ALA A 203 13.20 20.15 -1.21
N ALA A 204 14.51 19.84 -1.27
CA ALA A 204 15.03 18.51 -0.96
C ALA A 204 14.68 18.09 0.47
N ALA A 205 14.92 18.95 1.45
CA ALA A 205 14.62 18.67 2.85
C ALA A 205 13.13 18.40 3.08
N ASN A 206 12.23 19.15 2.42
CA ASN A 206 10.80 18.91 2.56
C ASN A 206 10.38 17.51 2.09
N ARG A 207 10.89 17.11 0.92
CA ARG A 207 10.60 15.79 0.31
C ARG A 207 11.18 14.66 1.15
N LEU A 208 12.45 14.78 1.53
CA LEU A 208 13.17 13.79 2.34
C LEU A 208 12.56 13.65 3.74
N GLN A 209 12.09 14.74 4.33
CA GLN A 209 11.38 14.70 5.60
C GLN A 209 10.04 13.95 5.46
N GLY A 210 9.30 14.19 4.37
CA GLY A 210 8.10 13.42 4.06
C GLY A 210 8.37 11.92 3.97
N ILE A 211 9.43 11.52 3.27
CA ILE A 211 9.85 10.11 3.18
C ILE A 211 10.19 9.54 4.56
N ALA A 212 11.03 10.24 5.33
CA ALA A 212 11.48 9.77 6.63
C ALA A 212 10.33 9.64 7.65
N ASP A 213 9.34 10.52 7.59
CA ASP A 213 8.22 10.52 8.53
C ASP A 213 7.11 9.55 8.10
N GLN A 214 6.82 9.46 6.81
CA GLN A 214 5.72 8.64 6.28
C GLN A 214 6.11 7.18 6.00
N PHE A 215 7.34 6.94 5.56
CA PHE A 215 7.80 5.62 5.08
C PHE A 215 9.06 5.12 5.82
N PRO A 216 8.98 4.84 7.13
CA PRO A 216 10.11 4.35 7.92
C PRO A 216 10.53 2.89 7.61
N LEU A 217 9.82 2.20 6.72
CA LEU A 217 10.19 0.85 6.25
C LEU A 217 10.74 0.85 4.81
N TYR A 218 10.84 2.02 4.19
CA TYR A 218 11.36 2.15 2.83
C TYR A 218 12.82 1.69 2.76
N SER A 219 13.18 0.98 1.69
CA SER A 219 14.49 0.32 1.58
C SER A 219 15.68 1.27 1.61
N ALA A 220 15.51 2.51 1.12
CA ALA A 220 16.52 3.57 1.13
C ALA A 220 16.17 4.72 2.11
N ALA A 221 15.40 4.42 3.17
CA ALA A 221 15.10 5.40 4.22
C ALA A 221 16.35 5.89 4.97
N ASP A 222 17.39 5.06 5.01
CA ASP A 222 18.71 5.40 5.55
C ASP A 222 19.42 6.47 4.70
N GLU A 223 19.46 6.29 3.38
CA GLU A 223 19.95 7.31 2.44
C GLU A 223 19.12 8.59 2.56
N ALA A 224 17.79 8.47 2.63
CA ALA A 224 16.90 9.61 2.75
C ALA A 224 17.21 10.45 4.01
N LEU A 225 17.44 9.82 5.17
CA LEU A 225 17.84 10.51 6.40
C LEU A 225 19.23 11.14 6.30
N PHE A 226 20.18 10.48 5.65
CA PHE A 226 21.52 11.03 5.43
C PHE A 226 21.49 12.28 4.56
N LEU A 227 20.76 12.22 3.43
CA LEU A 227 20.56 13.37 2.54
C LEU A 227 19.75 14.48 3.21
N LEU A 228 18.81 14.14 4.10
CA LEU A 228 18.01 15.10 4.85
C LEU A 228 18.90 15.93 5.76
N GLY A 229 19.76 15.27 6.55
CA GLY A 229 20.75 15.92 7.40
C GLY A 229 21.67 16.84 6.58
N GLY A 230 22.18 16.34 5.45
CA GLY A 230 23.06 17.12 4.58
C GLY A 230 22.36 18.31 3.92
N SER A 231 21.06 18.19 3.63
CA SER A 231 20.26 19.29 3.09
C SER A 231 20.06 20.39 4.14
N TYR A 232 19.74 20.03 5.38
CA TYR A 232 19.63 21.01 6.48
C TYR A 232 20.96 21.69 6.79
N ASP A 233 22.07 20.96 6.77
CA ASP A 233 23.41 21.52 6.98
C ASP A 233 23.71 22.65 5.96
N LYS A 234 23.41 22.39 4.67
CA LYS A 234 23.57 23.38 3.59
C LYS A 234 22.58 24.56 3.65
N MET A 235 21.52 24.47 4.47
CA MET A 235 20.57 25.58 4.68
C MET A 235 21.07 26.59 5.73
N GLY A 236 22.16 26.29 6.44
CA GLY A 236 22.81 27.18 7.41
C GLY A 236 22.54 26.83 8.87
N THR A 237 23.19 27.56 9.77
CA THR A 237 23.26 27.26 11.22
C THR A 237 21.91 27.20 11.92
N ARG A 238 20.91 27.95 11.43
CA ARG A 238 19.50 27.89 11.89
C ARG A 238 18.95 26.46 11.88
N PHE A 239 19.35 25.64 10.92
CA PHE A 239 18.82 24.29 10.72
C PHE A 239 19.75 23.20 11.26
N LYS A 240 20.85 23.58 11.95
CA LYS A 240 21.76 22.64 12.62
C LYS A 240 21.03 21.65 13.55
N PRO A 241 20.04 22.05 14.37
CA PRO A 241 19.30 21.10 15.21
C PRO A 241 18.57 20.01 14.41
N GLN A 242 17.95 20.38 13.28
CA GLN A 242 17.24 19.46 12.40
C GLN A 242 18.21 18.53 11.66
N SER A 243 19.36 19.04 11.26
CA SER A 243 20.45 18.24 10.67
C SER A 243 20.92 17.17 11.65
N VAL A 244 21.28 17.58 12.88
CA VAL A 244 21.71 16.68 13.95
C VAL A 244 20.64 15.63 14.23
N LYS A 245 19.37 16.02 14.39
CA LYS A 245 18.26 15.10 14.63
C LYS A 245 18.12 14.04 13.54
N SER A 246 18.33 14.43 12.27
CA SER A 246 18.22 13.51 11.12
C SER A 246 19.33 12.44 11.15
N TYR A 247 20.58 12.83 11.41
CA TYR A 247 21.69 11.89 11.54
C TYR A 247 21.59 11.01 12.79
N GLN A 248 21.11 11.57 13.91
CA GLN A 248 20.86 10.80 15.12
C GLN A 248 19.78 9.73 14.89
N ARG A 249 18.71 10.08 14.19
CA ARG A 249 17.66 9.13 13.79
C ARG A 249 18.20 8.03 12.88
N LEU A 250 19.05 8.37 11.91
CA LEU A 250 19.73 7.39 11.06
C LEU A 250 20.51 6.36 11.89
N MET A 251 21.31 6.82 12.85
CA MET A 251 22.10 5.94 13.71
C MET A 251 21.25 5.06 14.63
N LYS A 252 20.15 5.61 15.13
CA LYS A 252 19.22 4.89 16.01
C LYS A 252 18.41 3.84 15.25
N ASP A 253 17.81 4.24 14.14
CA ASP A 253 16.82 3.46 13.41
C ASP A 253 17.44 2.55 12.34
N TYR A 254 18.65 2.85 11.82
CA TYR A 254 19.32 2.08 10.77
C TYR A 254 20.82 1.84 11.06
N PRO A 255 21.15 1.19 12.19
CA PRO A 255 22.54 1.05 12.66
C PRO A 255 23.45 0.18 11.76
N LEU A 256 22.88 -0.65 10.88
CA LEU A 256 23.63 -1.50 9.94
C LEU A 256 23.79 -0.87 8.55
N SER A 257 23.35 0.37 8.34
CA SER A 257 23.48 1.06 7.06
C SER A 257 24.92 1.50 6.79
N SER A 258 25.31 1.54 5.52
CA SER A 258 26.59 2.12 5.06
C SER A 258 26.70 3.62 5.34
N TRP A 259 25.57 4.31 5.55
CA TRP A 259 25.53 5.75 5.80
C TRP A 259 25.84 6.14 7.25
N VAL A 260 25.92 5.16 8.17
CA VAL A 260 26.15 5.41 9.61
C VAL A 260 27.52 6.03 9.87
N ASP A 261 28.59 5.53 9.25
CA ASP A 261 29.94 6.05 9.49
C ASP A 261 30.14 7.46 8.94
N PRO A 262 29.68 7.79 7.71
CA PRO A 262 29.59 9.17 7.24
C PRO A 262 28.78 10.07 8.19
N ALA A 263 27.64 9.60 8.71
CA ALA A 263 26.80 10.37 9.62
C ALA A 263 27.49 10.64 10.97
N LYS A 264 28.19 9.66 11.54
CA LYS A 264 29.00 9.85 12.75
C LYS A 264 30.07 10.92 12.56
N LYS A 265 30.72 10.95 11.40
CA LYS A 265 31.72 11.97 11.08
C LYS A 265 31.08 13.37 11.07
N ARG A 266 29.92 13.52 10.43
CA ARG A 266 29.17 14.78 10.40
C ARG A 266 28.71 15.25 11.79
N LEU A 267 28.24 14.32 12.63
CA LEU A 267 27.85 14.65 14.01
C LEU A 267 29.04 15.12 14.86
N LYS A 268 30.21 14.49 14.70
CA LYS A 268 31.44 14.94 15.36
C LYS A 268 31.88 16.33 14.89
N GLU A 269 31.83 16.61 13.59
CA GLU A 269 32.10 17.94 13.03
C GLU A 269 31.13 19.00 13.57
N MET A 270 29.90 18.62 13.88
CA MET A 270 28.88 19.48 14.47
C MET A 270 28.95 19.57 16.00
N GLU A 271 29.87 18.86 16.66
CA GLU A 271 29.99 18.76 18.12
C GLU A 271 28.70 18.27 18.79
N ALA A 272 28.00 17.33 18.14
CA ALA A 272 26.74 16.78 18.61
C ALA A 272 26.90 15.37 19.19
N ASP A 273 25.98 15.01 20.10
CA ASP A 273 25.97 13.70 20.76
C ASP A 273 25.72 12.55 19.77
N LEU A 274 26.42 11.44 19.98
CA LEU A 274 26.30 10.21 19.22
C LEU A 274 25.33 9.26 19.95
N PRO A 275 24.11 9.04 19.45
CA PRO A 275 23.17 8.14 20.10
C PRO A 275 23.62 6.68 19.94
N GLU A 276 23.27 5.86 20.93
CA GLU A 276 23.43 4.42 20.83
C GLU A 276 22.40 3.82 19.86
N ALA A 277 22.80 2.75 19.18
CA ALA A 277 21.96 2.02 18.24
C ALA A 277 20.81 1.32 18.98
N ASP A 278 19.59 1.38 18.42
CA ASP A 278 18.47 0.63 18.98
C ASP A 278 18.63 -0.88 18.68
N PRO A 279 18.67 -1.76 19.69
CA PRO A 279 18.78 -3.21 19.47
C PRO A 279 17.62 -3.78 18.63
N VAL A 280 16.42 -3.19 18.69
CA VAL A 280 15.25 -3.60 17.89
C VAL A 280 15.49 -3.29 16.41
N ALA A 281 16.07 -2.14 16.11
CA ALA A 281 16.43 -1.75 14.75
C ALA A 281 17.50 -2.67 14.15
N VAL A 282 18.50 -3.08 14.94
CA VAL A 282 19.50 -4.07 14.53
C VAL A 282 18.84 -5.40 14.15
N ALA A 283 17.94 -5.91 15.00
CA ALA A 283 17.24 -7.17 14.75
C ALA A 283 16.40 -7.12 13.47
N ARG A 284 15.65 -6.01 13.26
CA ARG A 284 14.88 -5.78 12.03
C ARG A 284 15.77 -5.79 10.79
N MET A 285 16.86 -5.03 10.79
CA MET A 285 17.76 -4.92 9.64
C MET A 285 18.44 -6.25 9.29
N LYS A 286 18.79 -7.06 10.29
CA LYS A 286 19.30 -8.42 10.09
C LYS A 286 18.25 -9.30 9.42
N TYR A 287 17.04 -9.32 9.95
CA TYR A 287 15.92 -10.06 9.37
C TYR A 287 15.66 -9.65 7.91
N GLU A 288 15.60 -8.35 7.60
CA GLU A 288 15.41 -7.88 6.23
C GLU A 288 16.53 -8.32 5.28
N THR A 289 17.79 -8.29 5.76
CA THR A 289 18.94 -8.68 4.95
C THR A 289 18.93 -10.19 4.66
N GLU A 290 18.52 -11.00 5.63
CA GLU A 290 18.38 -12.45 5.51
C GLU A 290 17.20 -12.85 4.62
N ASN A 291 16.10 -12.09 4.66
CA ASN A 291 14.85 -12.38 3.95
C ASN A 291 14.68 -11.61 2.63
N ARG A 292 15.68 -10.84 2.20
CA ARG A 292 15.67 -10.14 0.90
C ARG A 292 15.67 -11.14 -0.25
N THR A 293 14.75 -10.93 -1.20
CA THR A 293 14.73 -11.68 -2.45
C THR A 293 15.92 -11.25 -3.31
N LYS A 294 16.86 -12.16 -3.56
CA LYS A 294 17.98 -11.90 -4.47
C LYS A 294 17.45 -11.83 -5.90
N THR A 295 17.56 -10.66 -6.52
CA THR A 295 17.27 -10.49 -7.94
C THR A 295 18.40 -11.12 -8.77
N GLY A 296 18.05 -11.80 -9.86
CA GLY A 296 19.03 -12.32 -10.81
C GLY A 296 19.55 -11.22 -11.74
N MET A 297 20.68 -11.44 -12.41
CA MET A 297 21.29 -10.43 -13.30
C MET A 297 20.36 -9.94 -14.44
N MET A 298 19.38 -10.76 -14.86
CA MET A 298 18.42 -10.39 -15.90
C MET A 298 17.24 -9.54 -15.40
N HIS A 299 17.06 -9.44 -14.08
CA HIS A 299 15.94 -8.69 -13.48
C HIS A 299 15.99 -7.22 -13.88
N ASP A 300 17.14 -6.58 -13.74
CA ASP A 300 17.28 -5.14 -13.96
C ASP A 300 17.06 -4.79 -15.44
N VAL A 301 17.55 -5.63 -16.35
CA VAL A 301 17.34 -5.47 -17.80
C VAL A 301 15.86 -5.57 -18.15
N LEU A 302 15.14 -6.56 -17.60
CA LEU A 302 13.71 -6.74 -17.87
C LEU A 302 12.84 -5.69 -17.16
N SER A 303 13.26 -5.21 -15.99
CA SER A 303 12.54 -4.20 -15.21
C SER A 303 12.34 -2.89 -15.99
N ILE A 304 13.29 -2.54 -16.87
CA ILE A 304 13.23 -1.37 -17.74
C ILE A 304 12.06 -1.49 -18.73
N PHE A 305 11.80 -2.69 -19.26
CA PHE A 305 10.72 -2.94 -20.22
C PHE A 305 9.37 -3.24 -19.57
N SER A 306 9.36 -3.66 -18.30
CA SER A 306 8.12 -3.92 -17.57
C SER A 306 7.30 -2.63 -17.38
N LYS A 307 5.96 -2.72 -17.36
CA LYS A 307 5.09 -1.58 -17.00
C LYS A 307 4.94 -1.45 -15.48
N ALA A 308 4.92 -2.58 -14.78
CA ALA A 308 4.74 -2.62 -13.34
C ALA A 308 5.98 -2.05 -12.61
N PRO A 309 5.79 -1.45 -11.44
CA PRO A 309 6.90 -1.02 -10.61
C PRO A 309 7.66 -2.21 -10.00
N ASP A 310 8.92 -2.00 -9.67
CA ASP A 310 9.74 -2.95 -8.93
C ASP A 310 9.41 -2.89 -7.43
N MET A 311 9.07 -4.04 -6.87
CA MET A 311 8.64 -4.23 -5.47
C MET A 311 9.61 -5.13 -4.69
N THR A 312 10.73 -5.53 -5.29
CA THR A 312 11.64 -6.55 -4.73
C THR A 312 12.34 -6.09 -3.46
N MET A 313 12.63 -4.79 -3.36
CA MET A 313 13.30 -4.17 -2.21
C MET A 313 12.38 -3.88 -1.03
N ALA A 314 11.07 -4.05 -1.18
CA ALA A 314 10.09 -3.78 -0.14
C ALA A 314 10.31 -4.66 1.11
N ALA A 315 10.20 -4.04 2.28
CA ALA A 315 10.38 -4.69 3.56
C ALA A 315 9.45 -5.91 3.75
N LYS A 316 9.97 -6.96 4.40
CA LYS A 316 9.25 -8.20 4.74
C LYS A 316 8.73 -8.23 6.17
N SER A 317 9.24 -7.35 7.02
CA SER A 317 8.85 -7.17 8.42
C SER A 317 8.47 -5.72 8.73
N GLY A 318 7.94 -5.51 9.93
CA GLY A 318 7.46 -4.20 10.38
C GLY A 318 6.00 -3.93 10.02
N SER A 319 5.35 -3.08 10.83
CA SER A 319 4.01 -2.58 10.56
C SER A 319 4.08 -1.48 9.49
N PRO A 320 3.42 -1.62 8.34
CA PRO A 320 3.34 -0.55 7.36
C PRO A 320 2.69 0.71 7.95
N SER A 321 2.94 1.87 7.34
CA SER A 321 2.30 3.10 7.78
C SER A 321 0.79 3.01 7.56
N MET A 322 0.02 3.33 8.59
CA MET A 322 -1.45 3.39 8.53
C MET A 322 -1.96 4.83 8.48
N ALA A 323 -1.10 5.82 8.22
CA ALA A 323 -1.47 7.21 7.95
C ALA A 323 -1.44 7.46 6.44
N SER A 324 -2.32 8.32 5.89
CA SER A 324 -2.25 8.66 4.45
C SER A 324 -1.03 9.54 4.20
N ALA A 325 -0.39 9.36 3.04
CA ALA A 325 0.69 10.24 2.61
C ALA A 325 0.18 11.69 2.57
N ARG A 326 0.78 12.55 3.39
CA ARG A 326 0.42 13.97 3.50
C ARG A 326 1.58 14.83 3.01
N PRO A 327 1.31 15.90 2.24
CA PRO A 327 2.35 16.85 1.88
C PRO A 327 2.91 17.49 3.16
N THR A 328 4.22 17.44 3.31
CA THR A 328 4.94 18.07 4.42
C THR A 328 5.04 19.57 4.22
N ILE A 329 4.91 20.32 5.32
CA ILE A 329 5.14 21.76 5.34
C ILE A 329 6.65 21.97 5.47
N PRO A 330 7.29 22.72 4.55
CA PRO A 330 8.73 22.93 4.58
C PRO A 330 9.11 23.75 5.83
N VAL A 331 10.14 23.28 6.55
CA VAL A 331 10.69 23.93 7.76
C VAL A 331 11.21 25.36 7.50
N SER A 332 11.45 25.71 6.23
CA SER A 332 11.83 27.07 5.84
C SER A 332 10.69 28.07 5.97
N VAL A 333 9.43 27.64 5.85
CA VAL A 333 8.25 28.51 5.92
C VAL A 333 7.89 28.76 7.39
N PRO A 334 7.89 30.02 7.86
CA PRO A 334 7.47 30.32 9.22
C PRO A 334 5.99 29.99 9.39
N VAL A 335 5.67 29.08 10.30
CA VAL A 335 4.30 28.82 10.73
C VAL A 335 3.98 29.89 11.78
N PRO A 336 2.92 30.71 11.59
CA PRO A 336 2.56 31.73 12.58
C PRO A 336 2.24 31.06 13.92
N ALA A 337 2.84 31.57 15.00
CA ALA A 337 2.63 31.08 16.36
C ALA A 337 1.13 31.17 16.70
N GLY A 338 0.49 30.02 16.91
CA GLY A 338 -0.96 29.90 17.11
C GLY A 338 -1.63 28.90 16.17
N VAL A 339 -1.01 28.59 15.03
CA VAL A 339 -1.43 27.49 14.14
C VAL A 339 -0.62 26.24 14.50
N ALA A 340 -0.78 25.77 15.73
CA ALA A 340 -0.25 24.46 16.11
C ALA A 340 -1.07 23.38 15.38
N GLY A 341 -0.51 22.83 14.30
CA GLY A 341 -0.92 21.53 13.76
C GLY A 341 -2.31 21.43 13.10
N GLY A 342 -2.92 22.56 12.72
CA GLY A 342 -4.14 22.56 11.93
C GLY A 342 -3.85 22.25 10.47
N VAL A 343 -3.83 20.97 10.10
CA VAL A 343 -4.04 20.57 8.71
C VAL A 343 -5.39 21.14 8.30
N SER A 344 -5.46 21.79 7.14
CA SER A 344 -6.72 22.04 6.45
C SER A 344 -7.29 20.69 5.98
N ASP A 345 -7.66 19.83 6.92
CA ASP A 345 -8.65 18.81 6.66
C ASP A 345 -9.88 19.61 6.25
N VAL A 346 -10.26 19.54 4.97
CA VAL A 346 -11.63 19.86 4.56
C VAL A 346 -12.50 18.75 5.14
N GLY A 347 -12.58 18.69 6.47
CA GLY A 347 -13.54 17.93 7.22
C GLY A 347 -14.86 18.63 7.04
N GLY A 348 -15.55 18.32 5.94
CA GLY A 348 -16.96 18.63 5.82
C GLY A 348 -17.68 17.89 6.94
N THR A 349 -17.96 18.58 8.04
CA THR A 349 -18.97 18.11 8.97
C THR A 349 -20.29 18.19 8.22
N VAL A 350 -20.95 17.05 8.01
CA VAL A 350 -22.31 17.04 7.45
C VAL A 350 -23.19 17.76 8.48
N ILE A 351 -23.59 18.97 8.14
CA ILE A 351 -24.51 19.76 8.94
C ILE A 351 -25.89 19.11 8.78
N THR A 352 -26.31 18.34 9.78
CA THR A 352 -27.56 17.58 9.76
C THR A 352 -28.80 18.42 10.11
N GLY A 353 -28.61 19.67 10.54
CA GLY A 353 -29.70 20.60 10.85
C GLY A 353 -30.08 21.45 9.64
N THR A 354 -31.34 21.38 9.21
CA THR A 354 -31.89 22.21 8.11
C THR A 354 -31.84 23.72 8.39
N SER A 355 -31.59 24.15 9.63
CA SER A 355 -31.49 25.58 10.02
C SER A 355 -30.07 26.04 10.40
N ASP A 356 -29.07 25.17 10.30
CA ASP A 356 -27.70 25.49 10.73
C ASP A 356 -26.94 26.33 9.70
N LEU A 357 -27.34 26.27 8.43
CA LEU A 357 -26.86 27.14 7.35
C LEU A 357 -27.21 28.62 7.57
N ASP A 358 -28.35 28.91 8.21
CA ASP A 358 -28.83 30.28 8.42
C ASP A 358 -28.33 30.92 9.72
N ARG A 359 -27.92 30.10 10.70
CA ARG A 359 -27.52 30.56 12.05
C ARG A 359 -26.02 30.57 12.30
N LYS A 360 -25.25 29.75 11.59
CA LYS A 360 -23.79 29.72 11.75
C LYS A 360 -23.16 30.69 10.74
N PRO A 361 -22.23 31.56 11.17
CA PRO A 361 -21.52 32.44 10.24
C PRO A 361 -20.76 31.60 9.22
N ASP A 362 -20.79 32.02 7.94
CA ASP A 362 -20.13 31.31 6.84
C ASP A 362 -18.66 31.07 7.20
N ALA A 363 -18.21 29.81 7.08
CA ALA A 363 -16.84 29.43 7.36
C ALA A 363 -15.83 30.25 6.53
N ARG A 364 -16.22 30.76 5.36
CA ARG A 364 -15.38 31.67 4.54
C ARG A 364 -15.16 33.04 5.17
N GLN A 365 -16.19 33.60 5.83
CA GLN A 365 -16.06 34.89 6.54
C GLN A 365 -15.15 34.77 7.77
N SER A 366 -15.08 33.59 8.39
CA SER A 366 -14.15 33.36 9.50
C SER A 366 -12.68 33.41 9.06
N VAL A 367 -12.38 32.96 7.84
CA VAL A 367 -11.03 33.03 7.24
C VAL A 367 -10.68 34.48 6.86
N GLU A 368 -11.65 35.24 6.35
CA GLU A 368 -11.49 36.64 5.97
C GLU A 368 -11.29 37.55 7.21
N ASN A 369 -12.03 37.27 8.29
CA ASN A 369 -11.85 37.96 9.58
C ASN A 369 -10.53 37.57 10.29
N GLN A 370 -10.06 36.33 10.14
CA GLN A 370 -8.75 35.91 10.64
C GLN A 370 -7.60 36.53 9.82
N ALA A 371 -7.76 36.67 8.51
CA ALA A 371 -6.80 37.38 7.65
C ALA A 371 -6.75 38.88 7.97
N ALA A 372 -7.89 39.51 8.23
CA ALA A 372 -7.97 40.91 8.66
C ALA A 372 -7.35 41.12 10.06
N ALA A 373 -7.58 40.20 11.01
CA ALA A 373 -6.97 40.25 12.33
C ALA A 373 -5.44 40.02 12.28
N ALA A 374 -4.95 39.15 11.38
CA ALA A 374 -3.52 38.96 11.15
C ALA A 374 -2.85 40.18 10.52
N ALA A 375 -3.53 40.88 9.60
CA ALA A 375 -3.05 42.14 9.02
C ALA A 375 -3.03 43.29 10.05
N ALA A 376 -4.01 43.33 10.96
CA ALA A 376 -4.05 44.27 12.07
C ALA A 376 -2.97 43.98 13.14
N ALA A 377 -2.66 42.69 13.38
CA ALA A 377 -1.58 42.29 14.28
C ALA A 377 -0.20 42.61 13.70
N ALA A 378 0.01 42.40 12.39
CA ALA A 378 1.26 42.73 11.70
C ALA A 378 1.55 44.25 11.69
N THR A 379 0.51 45.08 11.59
CA THR A 379 0.64 46.55 11.70
C THR A 379 0.86 47.02 13.15
N ALA A 380 0.29 46.32 14.14
CA ALA A 380 0.54 46.60 15.55
C ALA A 380 1.94 46.13 16.03
N GLU A 381 2.50 45.08 15.43
CA GLU A 381 3.84 44.57 15.73
C GLU A 381 4.93 45.42 15.06
N ALA A 382 4.67 45.95 13.85
CA ALA A 382 5.53 46.96 13.22
C ALA A 382 5.63 48.26 14.06
N ALA A 383 4.54 48.66 14.72
CA ALA A 383 4.50 49.85 15.57
C ALA A 383 5.18 49.66 16.95
N LYS A 384 5.50 48.43 17.36
CA LYS A 384 6.18 48.13 18.64
C LYS A 384 7.70 48.06 18.53
N THR A 385 8.27 48.12 17.32
CA THR A 385 9.72 48.06 17.11
C THR A 385 10.43 49.41 17.28
N GLU A 386 9.70 50.51 17.52
CA GLU A 386 10.28 51.87 17.63
C GLU A 386 10.41 52.42 19.07
N ALA A 387 10.18 51.61 20.10
CA ALA A 387 10.40 52.05 21.49
C ALA A 387 10.93 50.93 22.40
N ALA A 388 12.24 50.93 22.64
CA ALA A 388 12.86 50.31 23.81
C ALA A 388 13.13 51.42 24.86
N PRO A 389 13.14 51.13 26.18
CA PRO A 389 14.37 50.59 26.78
C PRO A 389 14.24 49.60 27.99
N ALA A 390 15.29 48.77 28.12
CA ALA A 390 16.03 48.24 29.29
C ALA A 390 15.36 47.85 30.64
N ALA A 391 15.55 46.58 31.06
CA ALA A 391 16.15 46.09 32.34
C ALA A 391 15.87 44.57 32.58
N GLY A 392 16.87 43.78 33.05
CA GLY A 392 16.72 42.36 33.46
C GLY A 392 16.46 42.18 34.98
N PRO A 393 16.68 41.00 35.63
CA PRO A 393 16.94 39.64 35.14
C PRO A 393 16.18 38.47 35.89
N LEU A 394 16.29 37.24 35.34
CA LEU A 394 16.25 35.88 35.96
C LEU A 394 14.95 35.35 36.68
N VAL A 395 14.55 34.10 36.37
CA VAL A 395 14.64 32.86 37.20
C VAL A 395 13.74 31.73 36.64
N THR A 396 14.26 30.50 36.76
CA THR A 396 13.83 29.12 36.45
C THR A 396 12.42 28.69 36.90
N ASP A 397 11.78 27.72 36.19
CA ASP A 397 11.63 26.35 36.71
C ASP A 397 11.19 25.34 35.62
N ALA A 398 11.69 24.12 35.74
CA ALA A 398 11.38 22.97 34.92
C ALA A 398 10.31 22.11 35.63
N ALA A 399 9.31 21.63 34.90
CA ALA A 399 8.48 20.52 35.36
C ALA A 399 8.15 19.58 34.20
N GLN A 400 8.80 18.42 34.25
CA GLN A 400 8.54 17.23 33.46
C GLN A 400 7.12 16.71 33.70
N GLN A 401 6.39 16.35 32.64
CA GLN A 401 5.24 15.45 32.74
C GLN A 401 5.40 14.28 31.78
N ALA A 402 5.34 13.09 32.38
CA ALA A 402 5.51 11.78 31.78
C ALA A 402 4.27 11.34 30.98
N LEU A 403 4.51 10.55 29.93
CA LEU A 403 3.49 9.93 29.07
C LEU A 403 2.69 8.84 29.81
N PRO A 404 1.37 8.72 29.58
CA PRO A 404 0.56 7.65 30.17
C PRO A 404 0.76 6.30 29.47
N SER A 405 1.11 5.28 30.25
CA SER A 405 1.20 3.87 29.85
C SER A 405 -0.19 3.23 29.89
N ASN A 406 -0.65 2.70 28.75
CA ASN A 406 -1.90 1.94 28.67
C ASN A 406 -1.57 0.44 28.57
N ARG A 407 -1.45 -0.24 29.72
CA ARG A 407 -1.44 -1.71 29.84
C ARG A 407 -2.60 -2.12 30.73
N GLN A 408 -3.55 -2.86 30.17
CA GLN A 408 -4.58 -3.55 30.96
C GLN A 408 -4.02 -4.86 31.54
N PRO A 409 -4.37 -5.22 32.79
CA PRO A 409 -3.89 -6.44 33.44
C PRO A 409 -4.73 -7.68 33.07
N VAL A 410 -4.03 -8.81 32.87
CA VAL A 410 -4.60 -10.15 32.70
C VAL A 410 -4.95 -10.73 34.09
N PRO A 411 -6.15 -11.32 34.30
CA PRO A 411 -6.49 -11.94 35.59
C PRO A 411 -5.85 -13.33 35.76
N ALA A 412 -5.28 -13.55 36.95
CA ALA A 412 -4.59 -14.77 37.34
C ALA A 412 -5.56 -15.94 37.63
N VAL A 413 -5.22 -17.11 37.10
CA VAL A 413 -5.85 -18.40 37.39
C VAL A 413 -5.42 -18.87 38.79
N LYS A 414 -6.38 -18.99 39.72
CA LYS A 414 -6.16 -19.61 41.03
C LYS A 414 -6.15 -21.13 40.89
N GLY A 415 -5.01 -21.76 41.19
CA GLY A 415 -4.92 -23.20 41.43
C GLY A 415 -5.66 -23.60 42.70
N LYS A 416 -6.42 -24.70 42.62
CA LYS A 416 -6.89 -25.47 43.78
C LYS A 416 -6.06 -26.75 43.88
N LYS A 417 -5.67 -27.07 45.11
CA LYS A 417 -5.28 -28.41 45.55
C LYS A 417 -6.41 -29.40 45.34
#